data_AF-A0A7S1HNU7-F1
#
_entry.id   AF-A0A7S1HNU7-F1
#
_cell.length_a   1.000
_cell.length_b   1.000
_cell.length_c   1.000
_cell.angle_alpha   90.00
_cell.angle_beta   90.00
_cell.angle_gamma   90.00
#
_symmetry.space_group_name_H-M   'P 1'
#
loop_
_entity.id
_entity.type
_entity.pdbx_description
1 polymer ?
#
loop_
_entity_poly.entity_id
_entity_poly.type
_entity_poly.pdbx_seq_one_letter_code
_entity_poly.pdbx_strand_id
1 'polypeptide(L)'
;WQTDSIRYFLCTAVPYGSDLPLNFDAMTDAHNANLANGFGNLAARVISLSHLYTEGKVPDCAPSTMATVISSLVHEADKAWGSLAIHKGVEVGINCVRDLNK
;
A
#
# COMPACT_ATOMS: atom_id res chain seq x y z
N TRP A 1 -4.01 -14.50 13.01
CA TRP A 1 -3.54 -13.42 12.12
C TRP A 1 -3.61 -13.90 10.69
N GLN A 2 -4.05 -13.03 9.77
CA GLN A 2 -3.99 -13.34 8.34
C GLN A 2 -2.54 -13.23 7.86
N THR A 3 -2.16 -14.04 6.86
CA THR A 3 -0.79 -14.14 6.34
C THR A 3 -0.22 -12.78 5.95
N ASP A 4 -1.03 -11.93 5.31
CA ASP A 4 -0.57 -10.62 4.83
C ASP A 4 -0.34 -9.61 5.96
N SER A 5 -1.07 -9.69 7.08
CA SER A 5 -0.81 -8.87 8.27
C SER A 5 0.59 -9.15 8.83
N ILE A 6 0.95 -10.44 8.91
CA ILE A 6 2.28 -10.87 9.38
C ILE A 6 3.35 -10.41 8.39
N ARG A 7 3.18 -10.70 7.09
CA ARG A 7 4.13 -10.29 6.05
C ARG A 7 4.36 -8.78 6.04
N TYR A 8 3.29 -8.01 6.12
CA TYR A 8 3.36 -6.55 6.17
C TYR A 8 4.16 -6.07 7.37
N PHE A 9 3.86 -6.58 8.56
CA PHE A 9 4.57 -6.19 9.78
C PHE A 9 6.05 -6.56 9.73
N LEU A 10 6.39 -7.78 9.30
CA LEU A 10 7.80 -8.20 9.13
C LEU A 10 8.57 -7.30 8.15
N CYS A 11 7.92 -6.84 7.09
CA CYS A 11 8.57 -5.99 6.07
C CYS A 11 8.71 -4.53 6.49
N THR A 12 7.96 -4.05 7.48
CA THR A 12 7.83 -2.60 7.79
C THR A 12 8.25 -2.22 9.20
N ALA A 13 8.18 -3.14 10.16
CA ALA A 13 8.40 -2.81 11.57
C ALA A 13 9.83 -2.33 11.88
N VAL A 14 10.82 -2.84 11.16
CA VAL A 14 12.23 -2.42 11.27
C VAL A 14 12.92 -2.47 9.90
N PRO A 15 14.04 -1.74 9.72
CA PRO A 15 14.90 -1.92 8.54
C PRO A 15 15.38 -3.37 8.42
N TYR A 16 15.45 -3.86 7.18
CA TYR A 16 15.95 -5.22 6.91
C TYR A 16 17.35 -5.41 7.50
N GLY A 17 17.56 -6.54 8.16
CA GLY A 17 18.81 -6.86 8.87
C GLY A 17 18.87 -6.37 10.31
N SER A 18 17.87 -5.63 10.78
CA SER A 18 17.73 -5.26 12.20
C SER A 18 17.08 -6.37 13.02
N ASP A 19 17.33 -6.37 14.32
CA ASP A 19 16.56 -7.19 15.25
C ASP A 19 15.12 -6.68 15.35
N LEU A 20 14.16 -7.56 15.08
CA LEU A 20 12.74 -7.25 15.15
C LEU A 20 12.19 -7.54 16.56
N PRO A 21 11.78 -6.53 17.35
CA PRO A 21 11.03 -6.78 18.57
C PRO A 21 9.58 -7.16 18.21
N LEU A 22 9.27 -8.45 18.26
CA LEU A 22 7.92 -8.93 17.97
C LEU A 22 6.93 -8.43 19.03
N ASN A 23 6.01 -7.56 18.61
CA ASN A 23 4.94 -7.02 19.44
C ASN A 23 3.61 -7.19 18.69
N PHE A 24 2.70 -7.99 19.24
CA PHE A 24 1.41 -8.29 18.62
C PHE A 24 0.47 -7.07 18.59
N ASP A 25 0.53 -6.18 19.58
CA ASP A 25 -0.27 -4.96 19.59
C ASP A 25 0.20 -4.02 18.48
N ALA A 26 1.52 -3.85 18.33
CA ALA A 26 2.09 -3.06 17.24
C ALA A 26 1.73 -3.63 15.85
N MET A 27 1.69 -4.96 15.71
CA MET A 27 1.22 -5.61 14.48
C MET A 27 -0.26 -5.36 14.21
N THR A 28 -1.08 -5.39 15.27
CA THR A 28 -2.52 -5.08 15.19
C THR A 28 -2.73 -3.66 14.72
N ASP A 29 -2.02 -2.70 15.30
CA ASP A 29 -2.09 -1.29 14.95
C ASP A 29 -1.64 -1.05 13.51
N ALA A 30 -0.53 -1.66 13.11
CA ALA A 30 -0.02 -1.57 11.75
C ALA A 30 -1.01 -2.12 10.70
N HIS A 31 -1.65 -3.25 11.00
CA HIS A 31 -2.69 -3.83 10.16
C HIS A 31 -3.92 -2.92 10.06
N ASN A 32 -4.44 -2.46 11.19
CA ASN A 32 -5.63 -1.63 11.24
C ASN A 32 -5.41 -0.31 10.51
N ALA A 33 -4.29 0.37 10.76
CA ALA A 33 -4.00 1.67 10.18
C ALA A 33 -3.75 1.60 8.67
N ASN A 34 -2.93 0.66 8.21
CA ASN A 34 -2.44 0.69 6.82
C ASN A 34 -3.18 -0.28 5.90
N LEU A 35 -3.47 -1.50 6.36
CA LEU A 35 -4.10 -2.52 5.53
C LEU A 35 -5.61 -2.39 5.54
N ALA A 36 -6.24 -2.30 6.71
CA ALA A 36 -7.69 -2.14 6.79
C ALA A 36 -8.12 -0.71 6.40
N ASN A 37 -7.68 0.29 7.19
CA ASN A 37 -8.13 1.67 7.01
C ASN A 37 -7.50 2.39 5.81
N GLY A 38 -6.32 1.95 5.35
CA GLY A 38 -5.66 2.48 4.16
C GLY A 38 -6.10 1.74 2.91
N PHE A 39 -5.46 0.60 2.65
CA PHE A 39 -5.63 -0.17 1.42
C PHE A 39 -7.05 -0.72 1.25
N GLY A 40 -7.60 -1.33 2.30
CA GLY A 40 -8.95 -1.93 2.29
C GLY A 40 -10.03 -0.90 1.99
N ASN A 41 -9.98 0.27 2.65
CA ASN A 41 -10.90 1.37 2.38
C ASN A 41 -10.79 1.88 0.93
N LEU A 42 -9.58 2.05 0.40
CA LEU A 42 -9.40 2.49 -0.98
C LEU A 42 -10.00 1.49 -1.96
N ALA A 43 -9.68 0.20 -1.80
CA ALA A 43 -10.16 -0.87 -2.66
C ALA A 43 -11.69 -0.95 -2.62
N ALA A 44 -12.29 -0.96 -1.43
CA ALA A 44 -13.73 -0.99 -1.26
C ALA A 44 -14.40 0.20 -1.97
N ARG A 45 -13.90 1.42 -1.75
CA ARG A 45 -14.44 2.64 -2.36
C ARG A 45 -14.35 2.60 -3.89
N VAL A 46 -13.18 2.27 -4.45
CA VAL A 46 -12.98 2.23 -5.91
C VAL A 46 -13.86 1.16 -6.56
N ILE A 47 -13.97 -0.02 -5.96
CA ILE A 47 -14.83 -1.10 -6.46
C ILE A 47 -16.30 -0.67 -6.44
N SER A 48 -16.77 -0.07 -5.34
CA SER A 48 -18.16 0.43 -5.25
C SER A 48 -18.45 1.50 -6.30
N LEU A 49 -17.56 2.48 -6.47
CA LEU A 49 -17.72 3.52 -7.49
C LEU A 49 -17.72 2.94 -8.91
N SER A 50 -16.86 1.96 -9.19
CA SER A 50 -16.83 1.27 -10.48
C SER A 50 -18.16 0.58 -10.80
N HIS A 51 -18.75 -0.14 -9.84
CA HIS A 51 -20.06 -0.76 -10.05
C HIS A 51 -21.19 0.27 -10.22
N LEU A 52 -21.16 1.37 -9.47
CA LEU A 52 -22.21 2.40 -9.50
C LEU A 52 -22.19 3.22 -10.79
N TYR A 53 -21.00 3.57 -11.29
CA TYR A 53 -20.86 4.58 -12.34
C TYR A 53 -20.36 4.03 -13.67
N THR A 54 -19.72 2.87 -13.68
CA THR A 54 -19.08 2.33 -14.89
C THR A 54 -19.44 0.86 -15.15
N GLU A 55 -20.49 0.34 -14.50
CA GLU A 55 -20.93 -1.06 -14.61
C GLU A 55 -19.80 -2.07 -14.31
N GLY A 56 -18.86 -1.70 -13.43
CA GLY A 56 -17.69 -2.52 -13.12
C GLY A 56 -16.61 -2.52 -14.20
N LYS A 57 -16.72 -1.69 -15.24
CA LYS A 57 -15.71 -1.55 -16.31
C LYS A 57 -14.80 -0.37 -16.04
N VAL A 58 -13.56 -0.45 -16.49
CA VAL A 58 -12.65 0.70 -16.47
C VAL A 58 -13.15 1.70 -17.53
N PRO A 59 -13.46 2.95 -17.16
CA PRO A 59 -13.96 3.94 -18.11
C PRO A 59 -12.86 4.35 -19.09
N ASP A 60 -13.25 4.68 -20.32
CA ASP A 60 -12.36 5.30 -21.29
C ASP A 60 -12.15 6.78 -20.91
N CYS A 61 -10.98 7.10 -20.39
CA CYS A 61 -10.64 8.45 -19.95
C CYS A 61 -9.24 8.84 -20.40
N ALA A 62 -9.02 10.14 -20.61
CA ALA A 62 -7.70 10.65 -20.92
C ALA A 62 -6.72 10.33 -19.78
N PRO A 63 -5.45 10.00 -20.07
CA PRO A 63 -4.45 9.72 -19.05
C PRO A 63 -4.35 10.86 -18.05
N SER A 64 -4.47 10.54 -16.76
CA SER A 64 -4.28 11.53 -15.70
C SER A 64 -2.79 11.78 -15.46
N THR A 65 -2.45 12.98 -14.98
CA THR A 65 -1.10 13.27 -14.48
C THR A 65 -0.69 12.32 -13.35
N MET A 66 -1.67 11.79 -12.61
CA MET A 66 -1.47 10.78 -11.57
C MET A 66 -0.81 9.50 -12.10
N ALA A 67 -1.10 9.09 -13.34
CA ALA A 67 -0.48 7.91 -13.92
C ALA A 67 1.06 8.05 -13.99
N THR A 68 1.54 9.23 -14.35
CA THR A 68 2.99 9.51 -14.40
C THR A 68 3.61 9.51 -13.00
N VAL A 69 2.90 10.10 -12.02
CA VAL A 69 3.34 10.08 -10.61
C VAL A 69 3.44 8.65 -10.09
N ILE A 70 2.41 7.83 -10.31
CA ILE A 70 2.40 6.42 -9.89
C ILE A 70 3.54 5.64 -10.55
N SER A 71 3.80 5.83 -11.86
CA SER A 71 4.94 5.18 -12.52
C SER A 71 6.29 5.57 -11.89
N SER A 72 6.47 6.83 -11.48
CA SER A 72 7.67 7.26 -10.76
C SER A 72 7.79 6.60 -9.38
N LEU A 73 6.68 6.50 -8.63
CA LEU A 73 6.66 5.85 -7.31
C LEU A 73 6.96 4.35 -7.42
N VAL A 74 6.46 3.67 -8.46
CA VAL A 74 6.81 2.26 -8.71
C VAL A 74 8.31 2.10 -8.94
N HIS A 75 8.92 2.97 -9.74
CA HIS A 75 10.37 2.94 -9.97
C HIS A 75 11.18 3.19 -8.68
N GLU A 76 10.72 4.11 -7.83
CA GLU A 76 11.32 4.36 -6.52
C GLU A 76 11.22 3.14 -5.61
N ALA A 77 10.04 2.51 -5.55
CA ALA A 77 9.84 1.29 -4.79
C ALA A 77 10.79 0.19 -5.29
N ASP A 78 10.84 -0.08 -6.59
CA ASP A 78 11.71 -1.11 -7.19
C ASP A 78 13.19 -0.90 -6.82
N LYS A 79 13.67 0.35 -6.84
CA LYS A 79 15.03 0.69 -6.41
C LYS A 79 15.26 0.40 -4.93
N ALA A 80 14.27 0.69 -4.08
CA ALA A 80 14.34 0.36 -2.65
C ALA A 80 14.37 -1.16 -2.43
N TRP A 81 13.51 -1.92 -3.12
CA TRP A 81 13.51 -3.39 -3.07
C TRP A 81 14.85 -3.98 -3.52
N GLY A 82 15.41 -3.50 -4.64
CA GLY A 82 16.69 -3.95 -5.18
C GLY A 82 17.90 -3.68 -4.29
N SER A 83 17.79 -2.74 -3.34
CA SER A 83 18.83 -2.41 -2.34
C SER A 83 18.53 -2.98 -0.95
N LEU A 84 17.53 -3.86 -0.82
CA LEU A 84 17.06 -4.43 0.45
C LEU A 84 16.53 -3.38 1.45
N ALA A 85 16.20 -2.18 0.98
CA ALA A 85 15.48 -1.18 1.76
C ALA A 85 13.96 -1.52 1.76
N ILE A 86 13.62 -2.72 2.22
CA ILE A 86 12.29 -3.33 2.14
C ILE A 86 11.20 -2.42 2.75
N HIS A 87 11.43 -1.93 3.97
CA HIS A 87 10.54 -1.00 4.66
C HIS A 87 10.22 0.25 3.82
N LYS A 88 11.21 0.81 3.12
CA LYS A 88 11.01 1.97 2.22
C LYS A 88 10.19 1.59 0.99
N GLY A 89 10.47 0.43 0.39
CA GLY A 89 9.71 -0.07 -0.75
C GLY A 89 8.22 -0.24 -0.44
N VAL A 90 7.89 -0.71 0.77
CA VAL A 90 6.50 -0.80 1.23
C VAL A 90 5.93 0.58 1.56
N GLU A 91 6.70 1.45 2.22
CA GLU A 91 6.29 2.81 2.58
C GLU A 91 5.87 3.64 1.36
N VAL A 92 6.60 3.55 0.24
CA VAL A 92 6.23 4.21 -1.02
C VAL A 92 4.82 3.81 -1.48
N GLY A 93 4.51 2.51 -1.46
CA GLY A 93 3.19 2.00 -1.84
C GLY A 93 2.08 2.45 -0.89
N ILE A 94 2.30 2.37 0.42
CA ILE A 94 1.31 2.77 1.44
C ILE A 94 1.05 4.28 1.39
N ASN A 95 2.08 5.10 1.18
CA ASN A 95 1.90 6.53 1.03
C ASN A 95 1.11 6.87 -0.23
N CYS A 96 1.36 6.19 -1.35
CA CYS A 96 0.54 6.32 -2.56
C CYS A 96 -0.95 6.01 -2.28
N VAL A 97 -1.23 4.92 -1.56
CA VAL A 97 -2.61 4.55 -1.16
C VAL A 97 -3.23 5.64 -0.28
N ARG A 98 -2.47 6.19 0.67
CA ARG A 98 -2.94 7.26 1.55
C ARG A 98 -3.26 8.53 0.76
N ASP A 99 -2.43 8.89 -0.22
CA ASP A 99 -2.65 10.06 -1.06
C ASP A 99 -3.85 9.90 -1.99
N LEU A 100 -4.13 8.69 -2.47
CA LEU A 100 -5.34 8.38 -3.24
C LEU A 100 -6.61 8.36 -2.39
N ASN A 101 -6.50 8.16 -1.07
CA ASN A 101 -7.63 8.19 -0.15
C ASN A 101 -8.07 9.61 0.24
N LYS A 102 -7.17 10.60 0.17
CA LYS A 102 -7.48 12.03 0.35
C LYS A 102 -8.46 12.52 -0.72
#